data_AF-A0A7Z9ZEW6-F1
#
_entry.id   AF-A0A7Z9ZEW6-F1
#
_cell.length_a   1.000
_cell.length_b   1.000
_cell.length_c   1.000
_cell.angle_alpha   90.00
_cell.angle_beta   90.00
_cell.angle_gamma   90.00
#
_symmetry.space_group_name_H-M   'P 1'
#
loop_
_entity.id
_entity.type
_entity.pdbx_description
1 polymer ?
#
loop_
_entity_poly.entity_id
_entity_poly.type
_entity_poly.pdbx_seq_one_letter_code
_entity_poly.pdbx_strand_id
1 'polypeptide(L)'
;MRFRTYLNPETLVPMLLGFTLGALVVLVTTAVIAQVPTVTLQPGDQVVVECVVGPTFTPTATATATATATMTVAPSPSPTPTATATRTLTPTPTATATRTITPTPTVTRTPIPAPLIEVWFQPLDFGDVTVGEKVVKRNYIKAISGSVWVEAVQSSSTELTLEKPVPPFSVESHYWRVVDIGWTPGTTGYFYGTVEFWAGGRVVGVIEVVGNGVP
;
A
#
# COMPACT_ATOMS: atom_id res chain seq x y z
N MET A 1 72.80 9.24 36.52
CA MET A 1 72.47 7.87 36.03
C MET A 1 72.16 7.95 34.53
N ARG A 2 72.70 7.04 33.71
CA ARG A 2 72.37 6.97 32.27
C ARG A 2 71.24 5.97 32.05
N PHE A 3 70.04 6.43 31.71
CA PHE A 3 68.97 5.54 31.25
C PHE A 3 69.26 5.09 29.82
N ARG A 4 69.73 3.86 29.65
CA ARG A 4 69.66 3.15 28.36
C ARG A 4 68.25 2.60 28.22
N THR A 5 67.41 3.23 27.41
CA THR A 5 66.11 2.69 27.03
C THR A 5 66.33 1.48 26.13
N TYR A 6 66.26 0.27 26.70
CA TYR A 6 66.28 -0.98 25.94
C TYR A 6 64.96 -1.13 25.18
N LEU A 7 64.90 -0.61 23.96
CA LEU A 7 63.88 -0.98 22.99
C LEU A 7 64.17 -2.42 22.55
N ASN A 8 63.31 -3.37 22.98
CA ASN A 8 63.45 -4.78 22.60
C ASN A 8 63.16 -4.92 21.09
N PRO A 9 64.12 -5.38 20.25
CA PRO A 9 63.88 -5.53 18.81
C PRO A 9 62.73 -6.51 18.50
N GLU A 10 62.49 -7.51 19.34
CA GLU A 10 61.44 -8.51 19.10
C GLU A 10 60.02 -7.97 19.22
N THR A 11 59.79 -6.90 20.01
CA THR A 11 58.49 -6.21 20.05
C THR A 11 58.40 -5.05 19.05
N LEU A 12 59.54 -4.51 18.62
CA LEU A 12 59.60 -3.38 17.70
C LEU A 12 59.23 -3.76 16.25
N VAL A 13 59.68 -4.93 15.80
CA VAL A 13 59.39 -5.46 14.45
C VAL A 13 57.88 -5.68 14.20
N PRO A 14 57.13 -6.44 15.03
CA PRO A 14 55.69 -6.62 14.81
C PRO A 14 54.90 -5.33 14.98
N MET A 15 55.34 -4.39 15.82
CA MET A 15 54.71 -3.07 15.96
C MET A 15 54.86 -2.24 14.69
N LEU A 16 56.06 -2.15 14.11
CA LEU A 16 56.30 -1.46 12.83
C LEU A 16 55.57 -2.13 11.65
N LEU A 17 55.49 -3.47 11.64
CA LEU A 17 54.74 -4.21 10.64
C LEU A 17 53.23 -3.94 10.74
N GLY A 18 52.68 -3.90 11.95
CA GLY A 18 51.28 -3.55 12.20
C GLY A 18 50.94 -2.12 11.77
N PHE A 19 51.82 -1.16 12.06
CA PHE A 19 51.62 0.24 11.62
C PHE A 19 51.69 0.39 10.09
N THR A 20 52.62 -0.28 9.42
CA THR A 20 52.73 -0.20 7.94
C THR A 20 51.58 -0.90 7.23
N LEU A 21 51.13 -2.06 7.72
CA LEU A 21 49.92 -2.73 7.20
C LEU A 21 48.65 -1.90 7.47
N GLY A 22 48.50 -1.32 8.65
CA GLY A 22 47.36 -0.43 8.97
C GLY A 22 47.31 0.80 8.06
N ALA A 23 48.46 1.46 7.85
CA ALA A 23 48.57 2.59 6.94
C ALA A 23 48.26 2.20 5.48
N LEU A 24 48.72 1.03 5.03
CA LEU A 24 48.41 0.50 3.70
C LEU A 24 46.91 0.24 3.52
N VAL A 25 46.24 -0.36 4.51
CA VAL A 25 44.78 -0.59 4.46
C VAL A 25 44.01 0.72 4.38
N VAL A 26 44.39 1.75 5.15
CA VAL A 26 43.76 3.09 5.07
C VAL A 26 44.01 3.76 3.71
N LEU A 27 45.21 3.62 3.14
CA LEU A 27 45.51 4.12 1.80
C LEU A 27 44.69 3.41 0.71
N VAL A 28 44.51 2.09 0.81
CA VAL A 28 43.70 1.32 -0.14
C VAL A 28 42.22 1.65 -0.02
N THR A 29 41.66 1.76 1.19
CA THR A 29 40.23 2.10 1.36
C THR A 29 39.93 3.52 0.90
N THR A 30 40.79 4.50 1.19
CA THR A 30 40.62 5.88 0.70
C THR A 30 40.78 5.97 -0.82
N ALA A 31 41.71 5.25 -1.44
CA ALA A 31 41.85 5.18 -2.88
C ALA A 31 40.63 4.55 -3.58
N VAL A 32 40.07 3.47 -3.04
CA VAL A 32 38.86 2.82 -3.57
C VAL A 32 37.65 3.75 -3.48
N ILE A 33 37.49 4.50 -2.38
CA ILE A 33 36.40 5.49 -2.24
C ILE A 33 36.56 6.62 -3.26
N ALA A 34 37.78 7.08 -3.53
CA ALA A 34 38.05 8.11 -4.53
C ALA A 34 37.84 7.66 -6.00
N GLN A 35 37.71 6.35 -6.24
CA GLN A 35 37.48 5.74 -7.55
C GLN A 35 36.00 5.47 -7.83
N VAL A 36 35.10 5.67 -6.85
CA VAL A 36 33.66 5.61 -7.10
C VAL A 36 33.26 6.84 -7.93
N PRO A 37 32.68 6.69 -9.13
CA PRO A 37 32.25 7.82 -9.93
C PRO A 37 31.07 8.52 -9.24
N THR A 38 31.33 9.67 -8.64
CA THR A 38 30.29 10.51 -8.04
C THR A 38 29.39 11.07 -9.15
N VAL A 39 28.18 10.50 -9.28
CA VAL A 39 27.15 11.03 -10.18
C VAL A 39 26.54 12.28 -9.55
N THR A 40 27.08 13.45 -9.91
CA THR A 40 26.51 14.75 -9.52
C THR A 40 25.38 15.12 -10.46
N LEU A 41 24.13 15.04 -9.98
CA LEU A 41 22.96 15.52 -10.71
C LEU A 41 22.78 17.03 -10.46
N GLN A 42 22.62 17.81 -11.52
CA GLN A 42 22.34 19.25 -11.45
C GLN A 42 20.82 19.51 -11.46
N PRO A 43 20.34 20.67 -10.95
CA PRO A 43 18.94 21.06 -11.05
C PRO A 43 18.51 21.21 -12.52
N GLY A 44 17.84 20.17 -13.05
CA GLY A 44 17.43 20.08 -14.45
C GLY A 44 17.67 18.70 -15.08
N ASP A 45 18.55 17.87 -14.51
CA ASP A 45 18.82 16.53 -15.04
C ASP A 45 17.59 15.61 -14.95
N GLN A 46 17.36 14.82 -16.01
CA GLN A 46 16.28 13.83 -16.10
C GLN A 46 16.87 12.42 -16.09
N VAL A 47 16.62 11.66 -15.03
CA VAL A 47 17.01 10.25 -14.93
C VAL A 47 15.93 9.40 -15.59
N VAL A 48 16.21 8.89 -16.79
CA VAL A 48 15.29 7.98 -17.50
C VAL A 48 15.38 6.58 -16.89
N VAL A 49 14.35 6.19 -16.13
CA VAL A 49 14.20 4.83 -15.62
C VAL A 49 13.44 3.99 -16.64
N GLU A 50 14.17 3.26 -17.49
CA GLU A 50 13.57 2.37 -18.48
C GLU A 50 13.03 1.11 -17.81
N CYS A 51 11.70 1.03 -17.64
CA CYS A 51 11.04 -0.13 -17.06
C CYS A 51 10.81 -1.22 -18.12
N VAL A 52 11.58 -2.31 -18.05
CA VAL A 52 11.36 -3.50 -18.89
C VAL A 52 10.09 -4.22 -18.42
N VAL A 53 8.98 -4.03 -19.14
CA VAL A 53 7.70 -4.67 -18.83
C VAL A 53 7.72 -6.13 -19.29
N GLY A 54 7.65 -7.06 -18.35
CA GLY A 54 7.56 -8.51 -18.62
C GLY A 54 6.19 -8.95 -19.16
N PRO A 55 6.09 -10.14 -19.78
CA PRO A 55 4.87 -10.62 -20.42
C PRO A 55 3.73 -10.84 -19.42
N THR A 56 2.55 -10.31 -19.75
CA THR A 56 1.36 -10.37 -18.90
C THR A 56 0.68 -11.74 -18.99
N PHE A 57 0.39 -12.36 -17.84
CA PHE A 57 -0.39 -13.60 -17.77
C PHE A 57 -1.90 -13.31 -17.74
N THR A 58 -2.64 -13.90 -18.68
CA THR A 58 -4.10 -13.75 -18.79
C THR A 58 -4.82 -14.87 -18.01
N PRO A 59 -5.60 -14.57 -16.95
CA PRO A 59 -6.28 -15.60 -16.17
C PRO A 59 -7.57 -16.10 -16.86
N THR A 60 -7.64 -17.41 -17.12
CA THR A 60 -8.84 -18.09 -17.63
C THR A 60 -9.88 -18.28 -16.51
N ALA A 61 -11.14 -17.91 -16.76
CA ALA A 61 -12.21 -18.01 -15.77
C ALA A 61 -13.00 -19.33 -15.87
N THR A 62 -13.04 -20.07 -14.76
CA THR A 62 -13.95 -21.20 -14.47
C THR A 62 -14.98 -20.74 -13.44
N ALA A 63 -16.23 -21.24 -13.44
CA ALA A 63 -17.33 -20.53 -12.78
C ALA A 63 -18.18 -21.37 -11.76
N THR A 64 -18.56 -20.79 -10.59
CA THR A 64 -19.33 -21.43 -9.46
C THR A 64 -20.32 -20.51 -8.66
N ALA A 65 -21.64 -20.83 -8.56
CA ALA A 65 -22.80 -20.17 -7.88
C ALA A 65 -24.09 -21.08 -7.89
N THR A 66 -25.30 -20.49 -7.73
CA THR A 66 -26.59 -21.11 -7.29
C THR A 66 -27.81 -20.33 -7.87
N ALA A 67 -29.03 -20.90 -7.89
CA ALA A 67 -30.23 -20.29 -8.49
C ALA A 67 -31.37 -19.96 -7.49
N THR A 68 -32.23 -19.00 -7.84
CA THR A 68 -33.51 -18.70 -7.16
C THR A 68 -34.58 -18.38 -8.22
N ALA A 69 -35.81 -18.88 -8.06
CA ALA A 69 -36.88 -18.76 -9.05
C ALA A 69 -38.09 -17.98 -8.51
N THR A 70 -38.78 -17.27 -9.41
CA THR A 70 -40.07 -16.63 -9.14
C THR A 70 -41.04 -16.97 -10.28
N MET A 71 -42.21 -17.49 -9.95
CA MET A 71 -43.25 -17.84 -10.94
C MET A 71 -44.37 -16.80 -10.93
N THR A 72 -44.92 -16.52 -12.12
CA THR A 72 -46.13 -15.69 -12.29
C THR A 72 -47.11 -16.45 -13.17
N VAL A 73 -48.36 -16.61 -12.72
CA VAL A 73 -49.41 -17.34 -13.44
C VAL A 73 -50.43 -16.34 -14.01
N ALA A 74 -50.78 -16.49 -15.29
CA ALA A 74 -51.79 -15.71 -15.99
C ALA A 74 -53.15 -16.45 -16.03
N PRO A 75 -54.29 -15.74 -16.19
CA PRO A 75 -55.62 -16.30 -15.92
C PRO A 75 -56.24 -17.11 -17.07
N SER A 76 -57.22 -17.92 -16.69
CA SER A 76 -58.03 -18.83 -17.53
C SER A 76 -59.19 -18.14 -18.26
N PRO A 77 -59.61 -18.66 -19.43
CA PRO A 77 -60.99 -18.53 -19.90
C PRO A 77 -61.77 -19.87 -20.00
N SER A 78 -63.00 -19.78 -19.51
CA SER A 78 -64.21 -20.65 -19.58
C SER A 78 -64.35 -21.76 -20.65
N PRO A 79 -65.06 -22.88 -20.35
CA PRO A 79 -65.36 -23.94 -21.31
C PRO A 79 -66.63 -23.70 -22.15
N THR A 80 -66.70 -24.38 -23.31
CA THR A 80 -67.94 -24.62 -24.07
C THR A 80 -67.92 -26.06 -24.59
N PRO A 81 -68.86 -26.95 -24.19
CA PRO A 81 -68.85 -28.34 -24.62
C PRO A 81 -69.69 -28.57 -25.89
N THR A 82 -69.09 -29.20 -26.90
CA THR A 82 -69.83 -29.88 -27.98
C THR A 82 -69.24 -31.29 -28.11
N ALA A 83 -70.07 -32.31 -27.85
CA ALA A 83 -69.61 -33.69 -27.82
C ALA A 83 -69.60 -34.32 -29.22
N THR A 84 -68.43 -34.80 -29.66
CA THR A 84 -68.32 -35.72 -30.80
C THR A 84 -67.37 -36.85 -30.41
N ALA A 85 -67.92 -38.05 -30.22
CA ALA A 85 -67.16 -39.21 -29.77
C ALA A 85 -66.13 -39.64 -30.83
N THR A 86 -64.85 -39.47 -30.52
CA THR A 86 -63.74 -39.89 -31.37
C THR A 86 -62.83 -40.83 -30.59
N ARG A 87 -62.43 -41.95 -31.21
CA ARG A 87 -61.81 -43.11 -30.55
C ARG A 87 -60.60 -42.72 -29.70
N THR A 88 -60.61 -43.14 -28.44
CA THR A 88 -59.44 -43.07 -27.54
C THR A 88 -58.34 -44.00 -28.04
N LEU A 89 -57.30 -43.44 -28.65
CA LEU A 89 -56.01 -44.12 -28.79
C LEU A 89 -55.22 -43.87 -27.51
N THR A 90 -54.91 -44.94 -26.77
CA THR A 90 -54.12 -44.87 -25.54
C THR A 90 -52.71 -44.35 -25.88
N PRO A 91 -52.29 -43.16 -25.39
CA PRO A 91 -50.94 -42.69 -25.65
C PRO A 91 -49.95 -43.53 -24.84
N THR A 92 -49.05 -44.23 -25.53
CA THR A 92 -47.90 -44.86 -24.89
C THR A 92 -47.03 -43.77 -24.29
N PRO A 93 -46.72 -43.79 -22.97
CA PRO A 93 -45.89 -42.74 -22.37
C PRO A 93 -44.45 -42.88 -22.84
N THR A 94 -44.08 -42.08 -23.85
CA THR A 94 -42.69 -41.95 -24.29
C THR A 94 -41.91 -41.25 -23.19
N ALA A 95 -41.01 -41.97 -22.52
CA ALA A 95 -40.14 -41.43 -21.49
C ALA A 95 -39.11 -40.47 -22.11
N THR A 96 -39.50 -39.20 -22.28
CA THR A 96 -38.60 -38.15 -22.75
C THR A 96 -37.60 -37.84 -21.64
N ALA A 97 -36.35 -38.26 -21.83
CA ALA A 97 -35.25 -37.94 -20.93
C ALA A 97 -34.88 -36.46 -21.03
N THR A 98 -35.62 -35.60 -20.31
CA THR A 98 -35.33 -34.17 -20.22
C THR A 98 -33.94 -33.98 -19.60
N ARG A 99 -32.95 -33.62 -20.42
CA ARG A 99 -31.62 -33.25 -19.94
C ARG A 99 -31.73 -31.93 -19.18
N THR A 100 -31.83 -32.01 -17.86
CA THR A 100 -31.74 -30.85 -16.97
C THR A 100 -30.40 -30.15 -17.22
N ILE A 101 -30.45 -28.93 -17.75
CA ILE A 101 -29.25 -28.10 -17.89
C ILE A 101 -28.92 -27.61 -16.48
N THR A 102 -27.97 -28.29 -15.83
CA THR A 102 -27.41 -27.81 -14.56
C THR A 102 -26.86 -26.40 -14.79
N PRO A 103 -27.30 -25.38 -14.03
CA PRO A 103 -26.88 -24.01 -14.28
C PRO A 103 -25.36 -23.94 -14.19
N THR A 104 -24.72 -23.42 -15.25
CA THR A 104 -23.28 -23.13 -15.21
C THR A 104 -23.08 -22.20 -14.04
N PRO A 105 -22.36 -22.62 -13.01
CA PRO A 105 -22.35 -21.88 -11.77
C PRO A 105 -21.40 -20.65 -11.99
N THR A 106 -21.47 -19.54 -11.23
CA THR A 106 -20.86 -18.22 -11.59
C THR A 106 -20.01 -17.58 -10.48
N VAL A 107 -18.65 -17.59 -10.55
CA VAL A 107 -17.77 -17.21 -9.40
C VAL A 107 -18.15 -15.89 -8.73
N THR A 108 -18.67 -15.97 -7.50
CA THR A 108 -18.64 -14.84 -6.58
C THR A 108 -17.20 -14.62 -6.15
N ARG A 109 -16.55 -13.55 -6.64
CA ARG A 109 -15.25 -13.14 -6.11
C ARG A 109 -15.42 -12.87 -4.61
N THR A 110 -14.70 -13.61 -3.76
CA THR A 110 -14.52 -13.20 -2.36
C THR A 110 -14.07 -11.74 -2.37
N PRO A 111 -14.73 -10.83 -1.65
CA PRO A 111 -14.29 -9.44 -1.64
C PRO A 111 -12.87 -9.41 -1.10
N ILE A 112 -11.93 -8.92 -1.91
CA ILE A 112 -10.60 -8.57 -1.44
C ILE A 112 -10.83 -7.60 -0.26
N PRO A 113 -10.30 -7.88 0.94
CA PRO A 113 -10.40 -6.94 2.05
C PRO A 113 -9.86 -5.60 1.55
N ALA A 114 -10.65 -4.54 1.70
CA ALA A 114 -10.27 -3.23 1.18
C ALA A 114 -8.88 -2.88 1.72
N PRO A 115 -7.94 -2.41 0.88
CA PRO A 115 -6.61 -2.06 1.32
C PRO A 115 -6.71 -1.08 2.50
N LEU A 116 -6.26 -1.52 3.67
CA LEU A 116 -6.34 -0.75 4.91
C LEU A 116 -4.94 -0.51 5.46
N ILE A 117 -4.74 0.71 5.92
CA ILE A 117 -3.52 1.21 6.53
C ILE A 117 -3.79 1.43 8.03
N GLU A 118 -2.98 0.77 8.85
CA GLU A 118 -2.86 0.97 10.29
C GLU A 118 -1.95 2.18 10.56
N VAL A 119 -2.26 2.96 11.59
CA VAL A 119 -1.50 4.15 12.03
C VAL A 119 -1.01 3.93 13.45
N TRP A 120 0.26 4.22 13.74
CA TRP A 120 0.85 3.87 15.05
C TRP A 120 0.55 4.89 16.15
N PHE A 121 0.45 6.18 15.83
CA PHE A 121 0.22 7.25 16.81
C PHE A 121 -1.02 8.05 16.45
N GLN A 122 -2.15 7.74 17.09
CA GLN A 122 -3.43 8.44 16.89
C GLN A 122 -3.97 8.97 18.24
N PRO A 123 -4.40 10.25 18.30
CA PRO A 123 -4.16 11.29 17.30
C PRO A 123 -2.67 11.68 17.22
N LEU A 124 -2.26 12.26 16.10
CA LEU A 124 -0.97 12.94 15.97
C LEU A 124 -1.07 14.30 16.66
N ASP A 125 -0.63 14.35 17.91
CA ASP A 125 -0.64 15.57 18.71
C ASP A 125 0.60 16.44 18.45
N PHE A 126 0.38 17.69 18.03
CA PHE A 126 1.41 18.70 17.86
C PHE A 126 1.79 19.42 19.17
N GLY A 127 0.90 19.44 20.17
CA GLY A 127 1.04 20.26 21.37
C GLY A 127 0.88 21.75 21.06
N ASP A 128 1.51 22.60 21.88
CA ASP A 128 1.54 24.04 21.66
C ASP A 128 2.48 24.40 20.49
N VAL A 129 1.98 25.17 19.52
CA VAL A 129 2.74 25.70 18.38
C VAL A 129 2.39 27.18 18.17
N THR A 130 3.38 28.06 18.04
CA THR A 130 3.14 29.49 17.81
C THR A 130 2.46 29.73 16.45
N VAL A 131 1.45 30.61 16.43
CA VAL A 131 0.69 30.95 15.21
C VAL A 131 1.62 31.43 14.10
N GLY A 132 1.48 30.83 12.92
CA GLY A 132 2.33 31.06 11.75
C GLY A 132 3.65 30.29 11.73
N GLU A 133 4.05 29.60 12.81
CA GLU A 133 5.19 28.69 12.81
C GLU A 133 4.80 27.31 12.26
N LYS A 134 5.64 26.74 11.39
CA LYS A 134 5.46 25.39 10.87
C LYS A 134 6.23 24.36 11.68
N VAL A 135 5.51 23.53 12.42
CA VAL A 135 6.08 22.35 13.08
C VAL A 135 5.80 21.11 12.24
N VAL A 136 6.78 20.22 12.11
CA VAL A 136 6.66 18.95 11.40
C VAL A 136 6.83 17.81 12.39
N LYS A 137 5.85 16.91 12.48
CA LYS A 137 5.92 15.71 13.32
C LYS A 137 5.84 14.44 12.47
N ARG A 138 6.56 13.42 12.95
CA ARG A 138 6.62 12.11 12.33
C ARG A 138 5.52 11.20 12.85
N ASN A 139 4.81 10.55 11.93
CA ASN A 139 3.94 9.41 12.20
C ASN A 139 4.42 8.19 11.42
N TYR A 140 3.82 7.03 11.69
CA TYR A 140 4.13 5.77 11.03
C TYR A 140 2.84 5.09 10.62
N ILE A 141 2.80 4.67 9.35
CA ILE A 141 1.66 3.98 8.74
C ILE A 141 2.10 2.63 8.20
N LYS A 142 1.23 1.62 8.21
CA LYS A 142 1.56 0.26 7.79
C LYS A 142 0.37 -0.41 7.12
N ALA A 143 0.62 -1.05 5.99
CA ALA A 143 -0.43 -1.79 5.30
C ALA A 143 -0.62 -3.18 5.91
N ILE A 144 -1.86 -3.53 6.25
CA ILE A 144 -2.17 -4.75 7.03
C ILE A 144 -2.72 -5.92 6.20
N SER A 145 -3.18 -5.68 4.96
CA SER A 145 -3.83 -6.70 4.11
C SER A 145 -3.09 -6.99 2.79
N GLY A 146 -1.91 -6.41 2.60
CA GLY A 146 -1.16 -6.38 1.35
C GLY A 146 -0.58 -4.99 1.11
N SER A 147 0.38 -4.83 0.20
CA SER A 147 0.96 -3.51 -0.09
C SER A 147 -0.08 -2.57 -0.71
N VAL A 148 -0.08 -1.30 -0.28
CA VAL A 148 -1.03 -0.27 -0.73
C VAL A 148 -0.30 0.81 -1.50
N TRP A 149 -0.79 1.12 -2.70
CA TRP A 149 -0.35 2.25 -3.50
C TRP A 149 -1.18 3.48 -3.16
N VAL A 150 -0.62 4.42 -2.40
CA VAL A 150 -1.28 5.69 -2.07
C VAL A 150 -1.13 6.61 -3.28
N GLU A 151 -2.26 6.99 -3.86
CA GLU A 151 -2.35 7.83 -5.07
C GLU A 151 -2.40 9.32 -4.71
N ALA A 152 -3.09 9.65 -3.62
CA ALA A 152 -3.24 11.00 -3.12
C ALA A 152 -3.33 11.03 -1.59
N VAL A 153 -3.07 12.20 -1.02
CA VAL A 153 -3.32 12.49 0.40
C VAL A 153 -4.07 13.82 0.48
N GLN A 154 -5.13 13.86 1.29
CA GLN A 154 -6.00 15.03 1.45
C GLN A 154 -6.07 15.43 2.92
N SER A 155 -6.02 16.72 3.19
CA SER A 155 -6.10 17.28 4.55
C SER A 155 -7.44 17.98 4.75
N SER A 156 -8.01 17.88 5.96
CA SER A 156 -9.26 18.61 6.31
C SER A 156 -9.09 20.12 6.48
N SER A 157 -7.85 20.61 6.52
CA SER A 157 -7.47 22.01 6.66
C SER A 157 -6.23 22.33 5.83
N THR A 158 -6.14 23.55 5.32
CA THR A 158 -4.94 24.08 4.65
C THR A 158 -3.77 24.33 5.60
N GLU A 159 -4.01 24.32 6.92
CA GLU A 159 -2.95 24.36 7.93
C GLU A 159 -2.16 23.04 8.02
N LEU A 160 -2.72 21.94 7.49
CA LEU A 160 -2.11 20.61 7.50
C LEU A 160 -1.50 20.26 6.14
N THR A 161 -0.24 19.84 6.17
CA THR A 161 0.54 19.50 4.97
C THR A 161 1.21 18.14 5.14
N LEU A 162 1.19 17.32 4.09
CA LEU A 162 2.04 16.13 4.02
C LEU A 162 3.40 16.57 3.45
N GLU A 163 4.45 16.53 4.29
CA GLU A 163 5.79 16.92 3.85
C GLU A 163 6.46 15.78 3.08
N LYS A 164 6.38 14.56 3.64
CA LYS A 164 7.01 13.36 3.10
C LYS A 164 6.22 12.12 3.50
N PRO A 165 6.18 11.06 2.66
CA PRO A 165 6.58 11.06 1.25
C PRO A 165 5.58 11.84 0.39
N VAL A 166 6.02 12.34 -0.77
CA VAL A 166 5.12 13.02 -1.73
C VAL A 166 4.31 11.96 -2.49
N PRO A 167 2.97 12.09 -2.62
CA PRO A 167 2.16 11.17 -3.43
C PRO A 167 2.50 11.23 -4.93
N PRO A 168 2.41 10.10 -5.66
CA PRO A 168 2.02 8.78 -5.17
C PRO A 168 3.17 7.98 -4.54
N PHE A 169 2.89 7.09 -3.60
CA PHE A 169 3.90 6.26 -2.93
C PHE A 169 3.38 4.88 -2.48
N SER A 170 4.30 3.94 -2.25
CA SER A 170 3.97 2.57 -1.80
C SER A 170 4.15 2.38 -0.28
N VAL A 171 3.10 1.85 0.37
CA VAL A 171 3.14 1.30 1.72
C VAL A 171 3.19 -0.21 1.63
N GLU A 172 4.36 -0.79 1.83
CA GLU A 172 4.56 -2.24 1.77
C GLU A 172 3.84 -2.97 2.91
N SER A 173 3.30 -4.15 2.62
CA SER A 173 2.72 -5.04 3.62
C SER A 173 3.71 -5.32 4.76
N HIS A 174 3.23 -5.23 6.00
CA HIS A 174 3.98 -5.53 7.23
C HIS A 174 5.18 -4.61 7.57
N TYR A 175 5.55 -3.65 6.72
CA TYR A 175 6.58 -2.66 7.03
C TYR A 175 5.96 -1.31 7.38
N TRP A 176 6.48 -0.66 8.43
CA TRP A 176 6.16 0.73 8.72
C TRP A 176 6.75 1.65 7.63
N ARG A 177 5.93 2.56 7.13
CA ARG A 177 6.34 3.74 6.38
C ARG A 177 6.24 4.96 7.25
N VAL A 178 7.30 5.76 7.21
CA VAL A 178 7.36 7.08 7.84
C VAL A 178 6.48 8.03 7.03
N VAL A 179 5.66 8.82 7.70
CA VAL A 179 5.05 10.02 7.13
C VAL A 179 5.38 11.21 8.03
N ASP A 180 5.86 12.30 7.43
CA ASP A 180 6.14 13.55 8.13
C ASP A 180 5.01 14.53 7.79
N ILE A 181 4.21 14.92 8.79
CA ILE A 181 3.07 15.84 8.67
C ILE A 181 3.50 17.20 9.22
N GLY A 182 3.30 18.27 8.44
CA GLY A 182 3.43 19.65 8.87
C GLY A 182 2.09 20.20 9.36
N TRP A 183 2.13 20.97 10.44
CA TRP A 183 1.02 21.83 10.87
C TRP A 183 1.52 23.27 11.04
N THR A 184 0.70 24.23 10.65
CA THR A 184 0.98 25.68 10.78
C THR A 184 -0.32 26.37 11.23
N PRO A 185 -0.52 26.59 12.54
CA PRO A 185 -1.73 27.22 13.04
C PRO A 185 -1.91 28.63 12.45
N GLY A 186 -3.07 28.91 11.86
CA GLY A 186 -3.45 30.23 11.35
C GLY A 186 -4.11 31.11 12.42
N THR A 187 -4.58 30.51 13.52
CA THR A 187 -5.22 31.19 14.65
C THR A 187 -4.85 30.56 15.98
N THR A 188 -4.92 31.32 17.07
CA THR A 188 -4.75 30.80 18.44
C THR A 188 -5.91 29.91 18.87
N GLY A 189 -5.62 28.86 19.62
CA GLY A 189 -6.60 27.94 20.20
C GLY A 189 -6.47 26.50 19.69
N TYR A 190 -7.35 25.63 20.19
CA TYR A 190 -7.31 24.20 19.90
C TYR A 190 -7.68 23.90 18.44
N PHE A 191 -6.88 23.06 17.81
CA PHE A 191 -7.07 22.55 16.46
C PHE A 191 -7.38 21.05 16.48
N TYR A 192 -8.32 20.64 15.63
CA TYR A 192 -8.59 19.25 15.28
C TYR A 192 -8.77 19.15 13.77
N GLY A 193 -8.13 18.15 13.15
CA GLY A 193 -8.25 17.88 11.73
C GLY A 193 -7.87 16.45 11.36
N THR A 194 -7.94 16.13 10.07
CA THR A 194 -7.57 14.82 9.55
C THR A 194 -6.65 14.92 8.35
N VAL A 195 -5.83 13.89 8.16
CA VAL A 195 -5.05 13.63 6.95
C VAL A 195 -5.45 12.24 6.42
N GLU A 196 -6.12 12.21 5.28
CA GLU A 196 -6.67 11.02 4.65
C GLU A 196 -5.75 10.52 3.52
N PHE A 197 -5.46 9.22 3.53
CA PHE A 197 -4.69 8.53 2.51
C PHE A 197 -5.64 7.87 1.53
N TRP A 198 -5.47 8.12 0.22
CA TRP A 198 -6.37 7.66 -0.82
C TRP A 198 -5.68 6.68 -1.78
N ALA A 199 -6.38 5.60 -2.13
CA ALA A 199 -5.96 4.62 -3.14
C ALA A 199 -7.18 4.04 -3.86
N GLY A 200 -7.13 3.90 -5.19
CA GLY A 200 -8.24 3.38 -5.99
C GLY A 200 -9.54 4.19 -5.83
N GLY A 201 -9.41 5.51 -5.61
CA GLY A 201 -10.56 6.40 -5.37
C GLY A 201 -11.29 6.18 -4.04
N ARG A 202 -10.64 5.59 -3.02
CA ARG A 202 -11.18 5.41 -1.66
C ARG A 202 -10.17 5.80 -0.60
N VAL A 203 -10.66 6.25 0.57
CA VAL A 203 -9.85 6.40 1.77
C VAL A 203 -9.41 5.02 2.26
N VAL A 204 -8.10 4.85 2.44
CA VAL A 204 -7.44 3.62 2.91
C VAL A 204 -6.75 3.79 4.27
N GLY A 205 -6.69 5.00 4.79
CA GLY A 205 -6.19 5.31 6.13
C GLY A 205 -6.46 6.77 6.49
N VAL A 206 -6.56 7.08 7.78
CA VAL A 206 -6.78 8.44 8.28
C VAL A 206 -5.86 8.67 9.48
N ILE A 207 -5.17 9.80 9.52
CA ILE A 207 -4.51 10.30 10.74
C ILE A 207 -5.37 11.44 11.28
N GLU A 208 -5.92 11.26 12.48
CA GLU A 208 -6.45 12.38 13.26
C GLU A 208 -5.28 13.23 13.76
N VAL A 209 -5.40 14.55 13.67
CA VAL A 209 -4.36 15.51 14.05
C VAL A 209 -4.95 16.49 15.06
N VAL A 210 -4.21 16.77 16.13
CA VAL A 210 -4.58 17.73 17.17
C VAL A 210 -3.41 18.65 17.51
N GLY A 211 -3.71 19.83 18.03
CA GLY A 211 -2.69 20.79 18.48
C GLY A 211 -3.33 22.03 19.11
N ASN A 212 -2.51 22.94 19.62
CA ASN A 212 -2.97 24.21 20.19
C ASN A 212 -2.14 25.38 19.67
N GLY A 213 -2.78 26.32 18.96
CA GLY A 213 -2.15 27.53 18.47
C GLY A 213 -1.91 28.49 19.63
N VAL A 214 -0.66 28.82 19.93
CA VAL A 214 -0.30 29.82 20.96
C VAL A 214 0.17 31.13 20.31
N PRO A 215 0.10 32.28 21.02
CA PRO A 215 0.57 33.57 20.51
C PRO A 215 2.06 33.60 20.13
#